data_AF-A0A0C3A842-F1
#
_entry.id   AF-A0A0C3A842-F1
#
_cell.length_a   1.000
_cell.length_b   1.000
_cell.length_c   1.000
_cell.angle_alpha   90.00
_cell.angle_beta   90.00
_cell.angle_gamma   90.00
#
_symmetry.space_group_name_H-M   'P 1'
#
loop_
_entity.id
_entity.type
_entity.pdbx_description
1 polymer ?
#
loop_
_entity_poly.entity_id
_entity_poly.type
_entity_poly.pdbx_seq_one_letter_code
_entity_poly.pdbx_strand_id
1 'polypeptide(L)'
;MVRKSHFTKVARSLISVDPTVLHSLENCLENEHSLSNLSAQEKNAMSLLKYVNTIAAHIPGLHTSKKFLCNEIHSYFGLFGLPQLFFNFNLNPAHSPIFQVM
;
A
#
# COMPACT_ATOMS: atom_id res chain seq x y z
N MET A 1 -1.25 1.69 12.95
CA MET A 1 -0.39 2.89 13.16
C MET A 1 0.91 2.46 13.84
N VAL A 2 2.07 2.66 13.21
CA VAL A 2 3.37 2.29 13.80
C VAL A 2 3.75 3.34 14.84
N ARG A 3 3.90 2.96 16.11
CA ARG A 3 4.31 3.90 17.17
C ARG A 3 5.77 4.30 16.96
N LYS A 4 6.14 5.56 17.22
CA LYS A 4 7.54 6.05 17.13
C LYS A 4 8.53 5.16 17.89
N SER A 5 8.13 4.57 19.01
CA SER A 5 8.94 3.63 19.80
C SER A 5 9.35 2.36 19.05
N HIS A 6 8.59 1.94 18.03
CA HIS A 6 8.92 0.76 17.22
C HIS A 6 9.90 1.07 16.09
N PHE A 7 10.17 2.34 15.78
CA PHE A 7 11.01 2.71 14.64
C PHE A 7 12.41 2.09 14.73
N THR A 8 13.09 2.24 15.86
CA THR A 8 14.44 1.70 16.06
C THR A 8 14.47 0.18 16.00
N LYS A 9 13.40 -0.49 16.48
CA LYS A 9 13.27 -1.94 16.42
C LYS A 9 13.08 -2.41 14.97
N VAL A 10 12.18 -1.77 14.23
CA VAL A 10 11.89 -2.09 12.83
C VAL A 10 13.10 -1.80 11.93
N ALA A 11 13.81 -0.69 12.16
CA ALA A 11 15.02 -0.33 11.42
C ALA A 11 16.15 -1.36 11.63
N ARG A 12 16.38 -1.81 12.87
CA ARG A 12 17.34 -2.88 13.15
C ARG A 12 16.92 -4.20 12.52
N SER A 13 15.64 -4.53 12.58
CA SER A 13 15.11 -5.73 11.94
C SER A 13 15.25 -5.69 10.42
N LEU A 14 15.05 -4.54 9.77
CA LEU A 14 15.28 -4.34 8.33
C LEU A 14 16.75 -4.60 7.95
N ILE A 15 17.70 -4.09 8.73
CA ILE A 15 19.13 -4.31 8.47
C ILE A 15 19.51 -5.80 8.64
N SER A 16 18.80 -6.52 9.52
CA SER A 16 19.07 -7.95 9.79
C SER A 16 18.45 -8.92 8.78
N VAL A 17 17.62 -8.47 7.84
CA VAL A 17 17.00 -9.36 6.85
C VAL A 17 18.01 -9.72 5.78
N ASP A 18 18.20 -11.03 5.58
CA ASP A 18 19.05 -11.56 4.52
C ASP A 18 18.39 -11.37 3.14
N PRO A 19 19.12 -10.85 2.14
CA PRO A 19 18.62 -10.71 0.76
C PRO A 19 18.09 -12.01 0.15
N THR A 20 18.68 -13.15 0.50
CA THR A 20 18.26 -14.47 -0.02
C THR A 20 16.85 -14.85 0.45
N VAL A 21 16.47 -14.44 1.67
CA VAL A 21 15.13 -14.66 2.23
C VAL A 21 14.10 -13.79 1.51
N LEU A 22 14.46 -12.57 1.12
CA LEU A 22 13.57 -11.71 0.32
C LEU A 22 13.31 -12.29 -1.07
N HIS A 23 14.33 -12.86 -1.70
CA HIS A 23 14.20 -13.46 -3.03
C HIS A 23 13.35 -14.74 -3.00
N SER A 24 13.48 -15.56 -1.95
CA SER A 24 12.60 -16.71 -1.72
C SER A 24 11.15 -16.28 -1.45
N LEU A 25 10.95 -15.20 -0.70
CA LEU A 25 9.63 -14.62 -0.44
C LEU A 25 8.96 -14.10 -1.72
N GLU A 26 9.72 -13.41 -2.57
CA GLU A 26 9.27 -12.93 -3.88
C GLU A 26 8.81 -14.09 -4.77
N ASN A 27 9.65 -15.11 -4.93
CA ASN A 27 9.30 -16.31 -5.69
C ASN A 27 8.03 -17.00 -5.13
N CYS A 28 7.87 -17.02 -3.80
CA CYS A 28 6.67 -17.59 -3.17
C CYS A 28 5.40 -16.77 -3.47
N LEU A 29 5.51 -15.44 -3.47
CA LEU A 29 4.41 -14.52 -3.77
C LEU A 29 4.01 -14.57 -5.25
N GLU A 30 4.98 -14.59 -6.16
CA GLU A 30 4.71 -14.66 -7.60
C GLU A 30 4.04 -15.97 -8.02
N ASN A 31 4.41 -17.08 -7.38
CA ASN A 31 3.84 -18.40 -7.65
C ASN A 31 2.51 -18.66 -6.90
N GLU A 32 1.89 -17.63 -6.32
CA GLU A 32 0.67 -17.69 -5.50
C GLU A 32 0.68 -18.81 -4.45
N HIS A 33 1.87 -19.15 -3.92
CA HIS A 33 1.98 -20.22 -2.95
C HIS A 33 1.31 -19.83 -1.64
N SER A 34 0.70 -20.81 -0.97
CA SER A 34 -0.08 -20.56 0.24
C SER A 34 0.78 -19.92 1.33
N LEU A 35 0.43 -18.69 1.76
CA LEU A 35 1.12 -17.91 2.79
C LEU A 35 1.26 -18.64 4.14
N SER A 36 0.55 -19.75 4.33
CA SER A 36 0.66 -20.67 5.46
C SER A 36 2.01 -21.37 5.54
N ASN A 37 2.66 -21.64 4.39
CA ASN A 37 3.90 -22.41 4.30
C ASN A 37 5.19 -21.59 4.49
N LEU A 38 5.08 -20.29 4.80
CA LEU A 38 6.24 -19.44 4.99
C LEU A 38 7.07 -19.86 6.21
N SER A 39 8.40 -19.89 6.01
CA SER A 39 9.40 -20.05 7.06
C SER A 39 9.29 -18.92 8.09
N ALA A 40 9.81 -19.14 9.31
CA ALA A 40 9.81 -18.14 10.36
C ALA A 40 10.51 -16.83 9.93
N GLN A 41 11.57 -16.93 9.13
CA GLN A 41 12.30 -15.78 8.61
C GLN A 41 11.50 -15.03 7.53
N GLU A 42 10.84 -15.75 6.64
CA GLU A 42 9.97 -15.18 5.61
C GLU A 42 8.74 -14.49 6.22
N LYS A 43 8.13 -15.09 7.25
CA LYS A 43 7.05 -14.46 8.03
C LYS A 43 7.51 -13.16 8.67
N ASN A 44 8.75 -13.12 9.17
CA ASN A 44 9.34 -11.91 9.72
C ASN A 44 9.57 -10.84 8.65
N ALA A 45 10.14 -11.21 7.49
CA ALA A 45 10.32 -10.30 6.35
C ALA A 45 8.99 -9.73 5.84
N MET A 46 7.96 -10.58 5.72
CA MET A 46 6.59 -10.19 5.37
C MET A 46 6.00 -9.19 6.39
N SER A 47 6.21 -9.44 7.68
CA SER A 47 5.81 -8.52 8.74
C SER A 47 6.51 -7.16 8.59
N LEU A 48 7.82 -7.15 8.32
CA LEU A 48 8.59 -5.92 8.09
C LEU A 48 8.10 -5.15 6.86
N LEU A 49 7.79 -5.83 5.75
CA LEU A 49 7.19 -5.19 4.58
C LEU A 49 5.87 -4.49 4.90
N LYS A 50 5.03 -5.08 5.78
CA LYS A 50 3.80 -4.42 6.26
C LYS A 50 4.11 -3.17 7.07
N TYR A 51 5.13 -3.19 7.94
CA TYR A 51 5.55 -2.01 8.70
C TYR A 51 6.04 -0.89 7.77
N VAL A 52 6.88 -1.22 6.78
CA VAL A 52 7.38 -0.25 5.79
C VAL A 52 6.24 0.34 4.98
N ASN A 53 5.33 -0.48 4.46
CA ASN A 53 4.15 -0.02 3.72
C ASN A 53 3.25 0.89 4.56
N THR A 54 3.06 0.57 5.84
CA THR A 54 2.29 1.41 6.77
C THR A 54 2.94 2.77 6.97
N ILE A 55 4.27 2.82 7.11
CA ILE A 55 5.00 4.09 7.24
C ILE A 55 4.93 4.87 5.93
N ALA A 56 5.17 4.21 4.79
CA ALA A 56 5.14 4.81 3.46
C ALA A 56 3.78 5.42 3.13
N ALA A 57 2.68 4.83 3.60
CA ALA A 57 1.33 5.38 3.42
C ALA A 57 1.15 6.80 4.01
N HIS A 58 1.97 7.20 4.98
CA HIS A 58 1.90 8.51 5.63
C HIS A 58 2.89 9.52 5.03
N ILE A 59 3.68 9.13 4.02
CA ILE A 59 4.62 10.03 3.32
C ILE A 59 3.91 10.56 2.06
N PRO A 60 3.66 11.88 1.95
CA PRO A 60 2.97 12.46 0.80
C PRO A 60 3.67 12.17 -0.53
N GLY A 61 2.90 11.95 -1.59
CA GLY A 61 3.43 11.72 -2.94
C GLY A 61 3.78 10.27 -3.26
N LEU A 62 3.83 9.37 -2.27
CA LEU A 62 4.00 7.93 -2.52
C LEU A 62 2.70 7.27 -2.99
N HIS A 63 2.83 6.23 -3.80
CA HIS A 63 1.70 5.42 -4.28
C HIS A 63 0.89 4.79 -3.13
N THR A 64 1.56 4.34 -2.07
CA THR A 64 0.92 3.81 -0.87
C THR A 64 0.10 4.87 -0.13
N SER A 65 0.52 6.14 -0.16
CA SER A 65 -0.24 7.27 0.41
C SER A 65 -1.50 7.57 -0.39
N LYS A 66 -1.42 7.52 -1.72
CA LYS A 66 -2.61 7.62 -2.60
C LYS A 66 -3.63 6.52 -2.28
N LYS A 67 -3.19 5.27 -2.18
CA LYS A 67 -4.07 4.14 -1.83
C LYS A 67 -4.70 4.30 -0.45
N PHE A 68 -3.93 4.78 0.53
CA PHE A 68 -4.43 5.06 1.87
C PHE A 68 -5.55 6.11 1.85
N LEU A 69 -5.33 7.25 1.18
CA LEU A 69 -6.35 8.30 1.01
C LEU A 69 -7.62 7.78 0.34
N CYS A 70 -7.51 6.99 -0.74
CA CYS A 70 -8.67 6.39 -1.39
C CYS A 70 -9.47 5.49 -0.43
N ASN A 71 -8.78 4.66 0.35
CA ASN A 71 -9.43 3.80 1.35
C ASN A 71 -10.09 4.61 2.47
N GLU A 72 -9.47 5.73 2.89
CA GLU A 72 -10.03 6.62 3.90
C GLU A 72 -11.33 7.27 3.40
N ILE A 73 -11.31 7.80 2.17
CA ILE A 73 -12.51 8.32 1.50
C ILE A 73 -13.60 7.24 1.44
N HIS A 74 -13.30 6.03 0.96
CA HIS A 74 -14.28 4.94 0.92
C HIS A 74 -14.84 4.60 2.30
N SER A 75 -14.01 4.62 3.34
CA SER A 75 -14.44 4.37 4.72
C SER A 75 -15.40 5.45 5.21
N TYR A 76 -15.16 6.71 4.87
CA TYR A 76 -16.09 7.81 5.18
C TYR A 76 -17.43 7.65 4.47
N PHE A 77 -17.44 7.27 3.20
CA PHE A 77 -18.69 7.00 2.47
C PHE A 77 -19.50 5.88 3.14
N GLY A 78 -18.82 4.80 3.55
CA GLY A 78 -19.45 3.71 4.31
C GLY A 78 -19.99 4.16 5.67
N LEU A 79 -19.25 4.99 6.41
CA LEU A 79 -19.66 5.51 7.71
C LEU A 79 -20.90 6.41 7.63
N PHE A 80 -20.94 7.31 6.64
CA PHE A 80 -22.03 8.27 6.48
C PHE A 80 -23.19 7.75 5.62
N GLY A 81 -23.11 6.52 5.12
CA GLY A 81 -24.11 5.92 4.24
C GLY A 81 -24.28 6.68 2.92
N LEU A 82 -23.23 7.38 2.47
CA LEU A 82 -23.26 8.16 1.24
C LEU A 82 -23.17 7.22 0.02
N PRO A 83 -23.95 7.46 -1.04
CA PRO A 83 -23.83 6.70 -2.27
C PRO A 83 -22.45 6.94 -2.88
N GLN A 84 -21.77 5.85 -3.28
CA GLN A 84 -20.47 5.92 -3.92
C GLN A 84 -20.66 6.37 -5.39
N LEU A 85 -20.56 7.68 -5.62
CA LEU A 85 -20.66 8.27 -6.95
C LEU A 85 -19.28 8.28 -7.61
N PHE A 86 -19.10 7.46 -8.65
CA PHE A 86 -17.88 7.46 -9.45
C PHE A 86 -18.07 8.37 -10.67
N PHE A 87 -17.43 9.53 -10.66
CA PHE A 87 -17.33 10.39 -11.84
C PHE A 87 -16.07 10.02 -12.61
N ASN A 88 -16.24 9.27 -13.70
CA ASN A 88 -15.16 9.04 -14.65
C ASN A 88 -15.11 10.23 -15.62
N PHE A 89 -14.28 11.22 -15.33
CA PHE A 89 -14.01 12.29 -16.28
C PHE A 89 -13.11 11.75 -17.38
N ASN A 90 -13.65 11.60 -18.59
CA ASN A 90 -12.82 11.44 -19.77
C ASN A 90 -12.13 12.78 -20.03
N LEU A 91 -10.86 12.89 -19.62
CA LEU A 91 -10.04 14.09 -19.81
C LEU A 91 -9.52 14.24 -21.25
N ASN A 92 -9.98 13.41 -22.21
CA ASN A 92 -9.65 13.60 -23.61
C ASN A 92 -10.14 14.99 -24.07
N PRO A 93 -9.24 15.89 -24.54
CA PRO A 93 -9.60 17.23 -25.00
C PRO A 93 -10.66 17.22 -26.11
N ALA A 94 -10.68 16.18 -26.95
CA ALA A 94 -11.65 16.05 -28.05
C ALA A 94 -13.10 15.93 -27.56
N HIS A 95 -13.31 15.47 -26.32
CA HIS A 95 -14.65 15.19 -25.76
C HIS A 95 -14.95 16.02 -24.50
N SER A 96 -14.05 16.92 -24.09
CA SER A 96 -14.26 17.75 -22.92
C SER A 96 -14.80 19.12 -23.33
N PRO A 97 -16.02 19.50 -22.89
CA PRO A 97 -16.65 20.76 -23.28
C PRO A 97 -15.86 21.98 -22.78
N ILE A 98 -15.03 21.83 -21.75
CA ILE A 98 -14.15 22.91 -21.25
C ILE A 98 -13.10 23.30 -22.30
N PHE A 99 -12.62 22.35 -23.09
CA PHE A 99 -11.60 22.58 -24.13
C PHE A 99 -12.20 22.96 -25.49
N GLN A 100 -13.53 22.85 -25.66
CA GLN A 100 -14.23 23.25 -26.89
C GLN A 100 -14.72 24.71 -26.87
N VAL A 101 -14.67 25.37 -25.70
CA VAL A 101 -15.12 26.77 -25.50
C VAL A 101 -13.92 27.73 -25.39
N MET A 102 -12.68 27.23 -25.43
CA MET A 102 -11.46 28.04 -25.53
C MET A 102 -11.01 28.22 -26.98
#